data_AF-A0A416V407-F1
#
_entry.id   AF-A0A416V407-F1
#
_cell.length_a   1.000
_cell.length_b   1.000
_cell.length_c   1.000
_cell.angle_alpha   90.00
_cell.angle_beta   90.00
_cell.angle_gamma   90.00
#
_symmetry.space_group_name_H-M   'P 1'
#
loop_
_entity.id
_entity.type
_entity.pdbx_description
1 polymer ?
#
loop_
_entity_poly.entity_id
_entity_poly.type
_entity_poly.pdbx_seq_one_letter_code
_entity_poly.pdbx_strand_id
1 'polypeptide(L)'
;MSRQALRGGSIEASELITKTDGKIFINNIYESDRFLLFYYSETRYFWGTRKKDPPVGKLIIYDKVTKNLTNIKDKIIDDLNGGPGLRPFYDGVIDNKLIAMIWPFELKEYVNEHRNEGKLSSKLIDIADHLDNEDNPVLIIVHLKK
;
A
#
# COMPACT_ATOMS: atom_id res chain seq x y z
N MET A 1 -39.51 26.09 7.09
CA MET A 1 -38.07 25.92 6.83
C MET A 1 -37.29 26.20 8.11
N SER A 2 -36.91 25.19 8.89
CA SER A 2 -35.99 25.34 10.02
C SER A 2 -34.58 24.89 9.60
N ARG A 3 -33.71 25.86 9.32
CA ARG A 3 -32.26 25.67 9.16
C ARG A 3 -31.64 25.33 10.53
N GLN A 4 -31.86 24.11 11.02
CA GLN A 4 -31.26 23.66 12.28
C GLN A 4 -30.71 22.22 12.24
N ALA A 5 -30.39 21.70 11.05
CA ALA A 5 -29.77 20.38 10.89
C ALA A 5 -28.29 20.40 10.45
N LEU A 6 -27.63 21.57 10.47
CA LEU A 6 -26.22 21.68 10.04
C LEU A 6 -25.42 22.55 11.02
N ARG A 7 -25.41 22.18 12.30
CA ARG A 7 -24.27 22.53 13.16
C ARG A 7 -23.35 21.32 13.15
N GLY A 8 -22.09 21.53 12.77
CA GLY A 8 -21.01 20.55 12.82
C GLY A 8 -20.69 20.11 14.24
N GLY A 9 -21.66 19.45 14.87
CA GLY A 9 -21.54 18.72 16.12
C GLY A 9 -21.70 17.25 15.77
N SER A 10 -20.67 16.43 15.72
CA SER A 10 -19.23 16.68 15.62
C SER A 10 -18.74 15.28 15.27
N ILE A 11 -18.32 15.02 14.03
CA ILE A 11 -17.83 13.67 13.67
C ILE A 11 -16.76 13.23 14.69
N GLU A 12 -15.97 14.18 15.20
CA GLU A 12 -14.99 14.01 16.27
C GLU A 12 -15.58 13.57 17.63
N ALA A 13 -16.79 13.99 17.97
CA ALA A 13 -17.47 13.62 19.22
C ALA A 13 -18.25 12.31 19.12
N SER A 14 -18.29 11.67 17.94
CA SER A 14 -18.96 10.38 17.81
C SER A 14 -18.25 9.30 18.64
N GLU A 15 -19.04 8.40 19.21
CA GLU A 15 -18.51 7.27 19.97
C GLU A 15 -17.56 6.41 19.13
N LEU A 16 -17.90 6.21 17.84
CA LEU A 16 -17.03 5.50 16.91
C LEU A 16 -15.66 6.17 16.85
N ILE A 17 -15.58 7.48 16.57
CA ILE A 17 -14.30 8.19 16.46
C ILE A 17 -13.55 8.17 17.79
N THR A 18 -14.18 8.60 18.89
CA THR A 18 -13.52 8.67 20.21
C THR A 18 -12.97 7.33 20.69
N LYS A 19 -13.63 6.22 20.34
CA LYS A 19 -13.17 4.87 20.71
C LYS A 19 -12.22 4.23 19.72
N THR A 20 -12.17 4.68 18.47
CA THR A 20 -11.37 4.00 17.43
C THR A 20 -10.17 4.80 16.97
N ASP A 21 -10.22 6.14 16.85
CA ASP A 21 -9.12 6.94 16.26
C ASP A 21 -7.74 6.55 16.83
N GLY A 22 -6.78 6.27 15.93
CA GLY A 22 -5.41 5.89 16.28
C GLY A 22 -5.20 4.43 16.70
N LYS A 23 -6.26 3.61 16.80
CA LYS A 23 -6.11 2.16 17.03
C LYS A 23 -5.64 1.44 15.77
N ILE A 24 -4.99 0.29 15.97
CA ILE A 24 -4.61 -0.58 14.87
C ILE A 24 -5.87 -1.27 14.31
N PHE A 25 -6.01 -1.22 12.99
CA PHE A 25 -6.97 -2.02 12.25
C PHE A 25 -6.23 -2.89 11.25
N ILE A 26 -6.52 -4.20 11.32
CA ILE A 26 -5.99 -5.17 10.37
C ILE A 26 -6.89 -5.12 9.14
N ASN A 27 -6.35 -4.58 8.06
CA ASN A 27 -7.05 -4.46 6.79
C ASN A 27 -7.15 -5.81 6.09
N ASN A 28 -6.04 -6.56 6.04
CA ASN A 28 -5.94 -7.86 5.38
C ASN A 28 -4.94 -8.77 6.10
N ILE A 29 -5.19 -10.08 6.02
CA ILE A 29 -4.26 -11.12 6.45
C ILE A 29 -4.06 -12.07 5.28
N TYR A 30 -2.79 -12.36 4.97
CA TYR A 30 -2.44 -13.36 3.98
C TYR A 30 -1.56 -14.43 4.60
N GLU A 31 -1.80 -15.68 4.24
CA GLU A 31 -1.00 -16.81 4.67
C GLU A 31 -0.48 -17.58 3.47
N SER A 32 0.79 -17.94 3.52
CA SER A 32 1.42 -18.92 2.64
C SER A 32 2.06 -20.02 3.47
N ASP A 33 2.66 -21.03 2.85
CA ASP A 33 3.34 -22.12 3.59
C ASP A 33 4.39 -21.61 4.57
N ARG A 34 5.13 -20.56 4.19
CA ARG A 34 6.22 -20.00 5.01
C ARG A 34 5.87 -18.73 5.76
N PHE A 35 5.00 -17.87 5.23
CA PHE A 35 4.83 -16.52 5.77
C PHE A 35 3.40 -16.24 6.20
N LEU A 36 3.25 -15.46 7.27
CA LEU A 36 2.02 -14.75 7.63
C LEU A 36 2.24 -13.26 7.42
N LEU A 37 1.34 -12.61 6.69
CA LEU A 37 1.43 -11.20 6.35
C LEU A 37 0.22 -10.46 6.90
N PHE A 38 0.46 -9.42 7.67
CA PHE A 38 -0.57 -8.57 8.22
C PHE A 38 -0.47 -7.18 7.62
N TYR A 39 -1.48 -6.82 6.82
CA TYR A 39 -1.64 -5.45 6.36
C TYR A 39 -2.47 -4.70 7.38
N TYR A 40 -1.92 -3.64 7.96
CA TYR A 40 -2.59 -2.89 9.03
C TYR A 40 -2.41 -1.39 8.86
N SER A 41 -3.34 -0.62 9.40
CA SER A 41 -3.27 0.84 9.42
C SER A 41 -3.77 1.36 10.76
N GLU A 42 -3.47 2.61 11.06
CA GLU A 42 -4.13 3.30 12.17
C GLU A 42 -5.51 3.78 11.70
N THR A 43 -6.56 3.46 12.45
CA THR A 43 -7.92 3.84 12.12
C THR A 43 -8.08 5.34 12.17
N ARG A 44 -8.60 5.89 11.08
CA ARG A 44 -8.98 7.29 10.96
C ARG A 44 -10.18 7.40 10.03
N TYR A 45 -11.35 7.03 10.52
CA TYR A 45 -12.59 7.09 9.75
C TYR A 45 -12.88 8.51 9.30
N PHE A 46 -13.41 8.65 8.08
CA PHE A 46 -13.79 9.92 7.48
C PHE A 46 -12.66 10.97 7.46
N TRP A 47 -11.40 10.53 7.33
CA TRP A 47 -10.20 11.40 7.38
C TRP A 47 -10.33 12.63 6.47
N GLY A 48 -10.81 12.47 5.24
CA GLY A 48 -10.98 13.58 4.29
C GLY A 48 -11.99 14.62 4.76
N THR A 49 -13.17 14.17 5.23
CA THR A 49 -14.20 15.05 5.79
C THR A 49 -13.73 15.73 7.09
N ARG A 50 -12.85 15.07 7.83
CA ARG A 50 -12.24 15.56 9.07
C ARG A 50 -10.96 16.38 8.84
N LYS A 51 -10.56 16.59 7.59
CA LYS A 51 -9.31 17.30 7.20
C LYS A 51 -8.05 16.75 7.90
N LYS A 52 -7.99 15.43 8.08
CA LYS A 52 -6.81 14.74 8.60
C LYS A 52 -6.11 13.98 7.47
N ASP A 53 -4.83 13.66 7.64
CA ASP A 53 -4.10 12.83 6.67
C ASP A 53 -4.76 11.46 6.51
N PRO A 54 -4.68 10.84 5.32
CA PRO A 54 -5.17 9.49 5.13
C PRO A 54 -4.41 8.48 6.00
N PRO A 55 -5.05 7.38 6.45
CA PRO A 55 -4.35 6.26 7.04
C PRO A 55 -3.22 5.77 6.14
N VAL A 56 -2.01 5.66 6.69
CA VAL A 56 -0.89 5.00 6.03
C VAL A 56 -0.90 3.55 6.47
N GLY A 57 -1.11 2.63 5.53
CA GLY A 57 -1.03 1.22 5.86
C GLY A 57 0.40 0.70 5.79
N LYS A 58 0.64 -0.30 6.63
CA LYS A 58 1.92 -0.87 7.06
C LYS A 58 1.82 -2.38 6.91
N LEU A 59 2.96 -3.05 6.80
CA LEU A 59 3.02 -4.50 6.60
C LEU A 59 3.88 -5.14 7.69
N ILE A 60 3.36 -6.18 8.33
CA ILE A 60 4.16 -7.11 9.14
C ILE A 60 4.30 -8.41 8.36
N ILE A 61 5.52 -8.91 8.26
CA ILE A 61 5.83 -10.24 7.71
C ILE A 61 6.36 -11.09 8.86
N TYR A 62 5.67 -12.19 9.14
CA TYR A 62 6.12 -13.22 10.07
C TYR A 62 6.59 -14.44 9.29
N ASP A 63 7.85 -14.82 9.49
CA ASP A 63 8.41 -16.05 8.92
C ASP A 63 8.15 -17.22 9.88
N LYS A 64 7.31 -18.16 9.46
CA LYS A 64 6.92 -19.34 10.26
C LYS A 64 8.09 -20.28 10.52
N VAL A 65 9.14 -20.27 9.70
CA VAL A 65 10.33 -21.12 9.86
C VAL A 65 11.29 -20.49 10.86
N THR A 66 11.70 -19.25 10.62
CA THR A 66 12.70 -18.56 11.47
C THR A 66 12.09 -17.93 12.72
N LYS A 67 10.76 -17.82 12.79
CA LYS A 67 9.99 -17.14 13.85
C LYS A 67 10.26 -15.63 13.94
N ASN A 68 10.89 -15.05 12.92
CA ASN A 68 11.21 -13.62 12.86
C ASN A 68 10.02 -12.78 12.41
N LEU A 69 9.98 -11.53 12.91
CA LEU A 69 9.01 -10.51 12.53
C LEU A 69 9.72 -9.35 11.86
N THR A 70 9.30 -9.00 10.64
CA THR A 70 9.76 -7.83 9.90
C THR A 70 8.61 -6.83 9.80
N ASN A 71 8.83 -5.59 10.23
CA ASN A 71 7.83 -4.52 10.17
C ASN A 71 8.22 -3.48 9.13
N ILE A 72 7.44 -3.40 8.06
CA ILE A 72 7.61 -2.46 6.95
C ILE A 72 6.62 -1.31 7.16
N LYS A 73 7.15 -0.13 7.49
CA LYS A 73 6.36 1.03 7.91
C LYS A 73 5.80 1.87 6.74
N ASP A 74 6.33 1.69 5.54
CA ASP A 74 5.93 2.47 4.37
C ASP A 74 5.80 1.58 3.13
N LYS A 75 6.92 1.26 2.48
CA LYS A 75 6.93 0.52 1.21
C LYS A 75 8.18 -0.36 1.10
N ILE A 76 8.10 -1.41 0.29
CA ILE A 76 9.25 -2.23 -0.11
C ILE A 76 9.97 -1.50 -1.24
N ILE A 77 11.22 -1.05 -1.03
CA ILE A 77 11.96 -0.20 -1.99
C ILE A 77 13.10 -0.91 -2.73
N ASP A 78 13.91 -1.70 -2.03
CA ASP A 78 15.22 -2.12 -2.57
C ASP A 78 15.17 -3.37 -3.45
N ASP A 79 14.02 -4.05 -3.53
CA ASP A 79 13.88 -5.34 -4.24
C ASP A 79 13.22 -5.21 -5.63
N LEU A 80 13.18 -4.00 -6.22
CA LEU A 80 12.37 -3.69 -7.41
C LEU A 80 13.14 -3.11 -8.60
N ASN A 81 14.45 -3.31 -8.67
CA ASN A 81 15.29 -2.86 -9.79
C ASN A 81 15.16 -1.35 -10.10
N GLY A 82 15.10 -0.55 -9.03
CA GLY A 82 14.89 0.89 -9.10
C GLY A 82 13.43 1.31 -9.33
N GLY A 83 12.49 0.37 -9.31
CA GLY A 83 11.07 0.64 -9.48
C GLY A 83 10.39 1.31 -8.28
N PRO A 84 9.14 1.76 -8.46
CA PRO A 84 8.39 2.44 -7.41
C PRO A 84 8.20 1.51 -6.22
N GLY A 85 8.38 2.05 -5.02
CA GLY A 85 8.26 1.24 -3.81
C GLY A 85 6.84 0.68 -3.64
N LEU A 86 6.77 -0.60 -3.26
CA LEU A 86 5.51 -1.33 -3.22
C LEU A 86 4.79 -1.23 -1.89
N ARG A 87 3.48 -1.01 -1.99
CA ARG A 87 2.51 -1.25 -0.92
C ARG A 87 1.58 -2.36 -1.38
N PRO A 88 1.60 -3.56 -0.78
CA PRO A 88 0.68 -4.64 -1.14
C PRO A 88 -0.70 -4.30 -0.57
N PHE A 89 -1.38 -3.35 -1.20
CA PHE A 89 -2.63 -2.79 -0.72
C PHE A 89 -3.83 -3.56 -1.26
N TYR A 90 -3.66 -4.34 -2.33
CA TYR A 90 -4.79 -4.95 -3.05
C TYR A 90 -4.63 -6.43 -3.37
N ASP A 91 -3.40 -6.92 -3.53
CA ASP A 91 -3.19 -8.24 -4.11
C ASP A 91 -2.41 -9.12 -3.15
N GLY A 92 -3.01 -10.28 -2.86
CA GLY A 92 -2.59 -11.13 -1.76
C GLY A 92 -1.26 -11.84 -1.99
N VAL A 93 -1.08 -12.90 -1.19
CA VAL A 93 0.07 -13.78 -1.34
C VAL A 93 -0.36 -15.01 -2.13
N ILE A 94 0.38 -15.33 -3.19
CA ILE A 94 0.19 -16.55 -3.98
C ILE A 94 1.55 -17.27 -4.05
N ASP A 95 1.57 -18.55 -3.68
CA ASP A 95 2.78 -19.40 -3.76
C ASP A 95 4.04 -18.75 -3.15
N ASN A 96 3.90 -18.20 -1.93
CA ASN A 96 4.95 -17.46 -1.21
C ASN A 96 5.48 -16.20 -1.95
N LYS A 97 4.69 -15.62 -2.86
CA LYS A 97 4.98 -14.37 -3.57
C LYS A 97 3.98 -13.30 -3.19
N LEU A 98 4.47 -12.10 -2.99
CA LEU A 98 3.65 -10.91 -2.87
C LEU A 98 3.27 -10.42 -4.26
N ILE A 99 2.00 -10.09 -4.45
CA ILE A 99 1.51 -9.51 -5.68
C ILE A 99 1.14 -8.05 -5.39
N ALA A 100 1.36 -7.20 -6.37
CA ALA A 100 0.84 -5.85 -6.38
C ALA A 100 0.53 -5.45 -7.83
N MET A 101 -0.30 -4.42 -7.98
CA MET A 101 -0.59 -3.78 -9.25
C MET A 101 -0.13 -2.34 -9.22
N ILE A 102 0.34 -1.85 -10.37
CA ILE A 102 0.56 -0.43 -10.63
C ILE A 102 -0.15 -0.06 -11.93
N TRP A 103 -0.79 1.10 -11.98
CA TRP A 103 -1.40 1.56 -13.22
C TRP A 103 -0.32 1.95 -14.24
N PRO A 104 -0.55 1.74 -15.55
CA PRO A 104 0.45 2.08 -16.57
C PRO A 104 0.88 3.55 -16.54
N PHE A 105 -0.07 4.47 -16.36
CA PHE A 105 0.25 5.90 -16.28
C PHE A 105 1.12 6.24 -15.07
N GLU A 106 0.89 5.62 -13.90
CA GLU A 106 1.70 5.81 -12.69
C GLU A 106 3.12 5.29 -12.89
N LEU A 107 3.27 4.13 -13.55
CA LEU A 107 4.58 3.55 -13.83
C LEU A 107 5.38 4.41 -14.81
N LYS A 108 4.73 4.92 -15.85
CA LYS A 108 5.33 5.84 -16.83
C LYS A 108 5.79 7.13 -16.18
N GLU A 109 4.94 7.76 -15.37
CA GLU A 109 5.27 8.98 -14.62
C GLU A 109 6.52 8.75 -13.76
N TYR A 110 6.51 7.66 -12.96
CA TYR A 110 7.65 7.30 -12.14
C TYR A 110 8.95 7.11 -12.94
N VAL A 111 8.90 6.35 -14.04
CA VAL A 111 10.08 6.11 -14.88
C VAL A 111 10.59 7.42 -15.48
N ASN A 112 9.71 8.29 -15.96
CA ASN A 112 10.11 9.58 -16.56
C ASN A 112 10.78 10.50 -15.54
N GLU A 113 10.26 10.57 -14.32
CA GLU A 113 10.84 11.38 -13.23
C GLU A 113 12.24 10.88 -12.82
N HIS A 114 12.45 9.55 -12.79
CA HIS A 114 13.67 8.94 -12.25
C HIS A 114 14.67 8.49 -13.33
N ARG A 115 14.36 8.69 -14.62
CA ARG A 115 15.17 8.23 -15.76
C ARG A 115 16.62 8.71 -15.69
N ASN A 116 16.83 9.94 -15.22
CA ASN A 116 18.15 10.57 -15.16
C ASN A 116 18.96 10.20 -13.91
N GLU A 117 18.37 9.48 -12.95
CA GLU A 117 19.08 9.09 -11.72
C GLU A 117 20.01 7.88 -11.90
N GLY A 118 19.93 7.17 -13.02
CA GLY A 118 20.75 5.99 -13.30
C GLY A 118 20.44 4.76 -12.45
N LYS A 119 19.32 4.76 -11.70
CA LYS A 119 18.91 3.67 -10.80
C LYS A 119 17.88 2.71 -11.42
N LEU A 120 17.19 3.14 -12.48
CA LEU A 120 16.18 2.32 -13.15
C LEU A 120 16.85 1.24 -13.99
N SER A 121 16.39 0.00 -13.87
CA SER A 121 16.82 -1.06 -14.79
C SER A 121 16.32 -0.83 -16.21
N SER A 122 17.10 -1.27 -17.21
CA SER A 122 16.72 -1.20 -18.62
C SER A 122 15.39 -1.91 -18.89
N LYS A 123 15.12 -3.02 -18.22
CA LYS A 123 13.85 -3.76 -18.34
C LYS A 123 12.66 -2.95 -17.85
N LEU A 124 12.81 -2.22 -16.75
CA LEU A 124 11.73 -1.37 -16.21
C LEU A 124 11.42 -0.21 -17.15
N ILE A 125 12.48 0.41 -17.71
CA ILE A 125 12.35 1.47 -18.72
C ILE A 125 11.63 0.92 -19.95
N ASP A 126 12.07 -0.22 -20.47
CA ASP A 126 11.50 -0.86 -21.66
C ASP A 126 10.02 -1.18 -21.47
N ILE A 127 9.62 -1.72 -20.31
CA ILE A 127 8.22 -1.95 -19.99
C ILE A 127 7.43 -0.63 -20.03
N ALA A 128 7.90 0.41 -19.34
CA ALA A 128 7.17 1.68 -19.28
C ALA A 128 7.04 2.36 -20.66
N ASP A 129 8.08 2.28 -21.49
CA ASP A 129 8.10 2.87 -22.84
C ASP A 129 7.12 2.21 -23.81
N HIS A 130 6.76 0.94 -23.57
CA HIS A 130 5.85 0.16 -24.42
C HIS A 130 4.41 0.07 -23.91
N LEU A 131 4.11 0.57 -22.71
CA LEU A 131 2.74 0.61 -22.20
C LEU A 131 1.93 1.70 -22.89
N ASP A 132 0.62 1.51 -23.03
CA ASP A 132 -0.36 2.58 -23.20
C ASP A 132 -0.88 3.03 -21.82
N ASN A 133 -1.36 4.27 -21.69
CA ASN A 133 -1.94 4.73 -20.43
C ASN A 133 -3.26 4.01 -20.10
N GLU A 134 -3.97 3.54 -21.12
CA GLU A 134 -5.26 2.84 -21.00
C GLU A 134 -5.12 1.31 -20.86
N ASP A 135 -3.89 0.79 -20.83
CA ASP A 135 -3.64 -0.64 -20.64
C ASP A 135 -4.11 -1.11 -19.25
N ASN A 136 -4.26 -2.43 -19.11
CA ASN A 136 -4.50 -3.05 -17.82
C ASN A 136 -3.31 -2.83 -16.86
N PRO A 137 -3.53 -2.88 -15.53
CA PRO A 137 -2.46 -2.74 -14.55
C PRO A 137 -1.30 -3.71 -14.77
N VAL A 138 -0.09 -3.21 -14.57
CA VAL A 138 1.12 -4.03 -14.57
C VAL A 138 1.20 -4.79 -13.25
N LEU A 139 1.29 -6.12 -13.34
CA LEU A 139 1.50 -6.97 -12.18
C LEU A 139 2.97 -6.95 -11.74
N ILE A 140 3.17 -6.64 -10.47
CA ILE A 140 4.47 -6.70 -9.81
C ILE A 140 4.47 -7.91 -8.87
N ILE A 141 5.39 -8.83 -9.11
CA ILE A 141 5.54 -10.06 -8.34
C ILE A 141 6.83 -10.00 -7.55
N VAL A 142 6.72 -10.01 -6.22
CA VAL A 142 7.86 -9.97 -5.31
C VAL A 142 8.05 -11.31 -4.64
N HIS A 143 9.25 -11.85 -4.79
CA HIS A 143 9.66 -13.05 -4.10
C HIS A 143 10.24 -12.67 -2.74
N LEU A 144 9.59 -13.15 -1.67
CA LEU A 144 10.20 -13.07 -0.34
C LEU A 144 11.41 -14.00 -0.33
N LYS A 145 12.59 -13.43 -0.02
CA LYS A 145 13.84 -14.19 0.05
C LYS A 145 13.67 -15.37 1.01
N LYS A 146 14.21 -16.52 0.61
CA LYS A 146 14.26 -17.71 1.46
C LYS A 146 15.29 -17.54 2.57
#